data_AF-A0A7X7F488-F1
#
_entry.id   AF-A0A7X7F488-F1
#
_cell.length_a   1.000
_cell.length_b   1.000
_cell.length_c   1.000
_cell.angle_alpha   90.00
_cell.angle_beta   90.00
_cell.angle_gamma   90.00
#
_symmetry.space_group_name_H-M   'P 1'
#
loop_
_entity.id
_entity.type
_entity.pdbx_description
1 polymer ?
#
loop_
_entity_poly.entity_id
_entity_poly.type
_entity_poly.pdbx_seq_one_letter_code
_entity_poly.pdbx_strand_id
1 'polypeptide(L)'
;MDRTNEVLAPAGRVRATWWGWLVWLPGCVALGLLFAWTSVEVSTRFSPLLVFPLMVGLVLGASLVSLARICQVGHRATVWTALLLSVAAVVIGQHWFSYRAARVMAEQDLLQYQKAQQAFGELVAGRLPAAPSSMREYLTRQADHGRRLETTFGSWTARGPAAWLSWVLDGLLILLPAAVMTWMALRRPFCGQCRSWYATRRSGPVDAETARRLIDVLEWPAENAAGVTHFRLISCNGGCGTTGLALSCKGRAAANLPAVTWLDDQRRSQVVAVLDGATAAHEP
;
A
#
# COMPACT_ATOMS: atom_id res chain seq x y z
N MET A 1 13.71 -33.29 -9.39
CA MET A 1 12.40 -32.99 -8.79
C MET A 1 11.44 -32.75 -9.92
N ASP A 2 10.59 -33.74 -10.16
CA ASP A 2 9.57 -33.72 -11.21
C ASP A 2 8.51 -32.67 -10.85
N ARG A 3 8.41 -31.57 -11.62
CA ARG A 3 7.45 -30.46 -11.38
C ARG A 3 6.04 -30.77 -11.90
N THR A 4 5.77 -32.02 -12.23
CA THR A 4 4.56 -32.48 -12.93
C THR A 4 3.29 -32.47 -12.08
N ASN A 5 3.40 -32.33 -10.75
CA ASN A 5 2.25 -32.33 -9.84
C ASN A 5 1.98 -30.97 -9.15
N GLU A 6 2.65 -29.89 -9.57
CA GLU A 6 2.21 -28.55 -9.17
C GLU A 6 0.92 -28.22 -9.92
N VAL A 7 -0.23 -28.47 -9.29
CA VAL A 7 -1.48 -27.83 -9.68
C VAL A 7 -1.21 -26.32 -9.57
N LEU A 8 -0.98 -25.67 -10.71
CA LEU A 8 -0.83 -24.23 -10.79
C LEU A 8 -2.06 -23.62 -10.11
N ALA A 9 -1.83 -22.68 -9.19
CA ALA A 9 -2.91 -21.81 -8.69
C ALA A 9 -3.77 -21.43 -9.90
N PRO A 10 -5.10 -21.62 -9.89
CA PRO A 10 -5.91 -21.44 -11.09
C PRO A 10 -5.70 -20.03 -11.59
N ALA A 11 -4.86 -19.94 -12.63
CA ALA A 11 -4.46 -18.70 -13.25
C ALA A 11 -5.61 -18.30 -14.16
N GLY A 12 -6.74 -17.97 -13.55
CA GLY A 12 -7.71 -17.12 -14.21
C GLY A 12 -6.98 -15.82 -14.46
N ARG A 13 -6.48 -15.60 -15.69
CA ARG A 13 -5.96 -14.30 -16.11
C ARG A 13 -7.05 -13.29 -15.77
N VAL A 14 -6.82 -12.50 -14.72
CA VAL A 14 -7.77 -11.50 -14.27
C VAL A 14 -7.81 -10.46 -15.37
N ARG A 15 -8.79 -10.52 -16.26
CA ARG A 15 -8.94 -9.52 -17.31
C ARG A 15 -9.27 -8.20 -16.65
N ALA A 16 -8.64 -7.13 -17.15
CA ALA A 16 -9.01 -5.78 -16.79
C ALA A 16 -10.52 -5.60 -17.02
N THR A 17 -11.25 -5.23 -15.97
CA THR A 17 -12.66 -4.86 -16.09
C THR A 17 -12.72 -3.37 -16.38
N TRP A 18 -13.63 -2.96 -17.27
CA TRP A 18 -13.88 -1.56 -17.57
C TRP A 18 -14.23 -0.74 -16.32
N TRP A 19 -14.95 -1.36 -15.37
CA TRP A 19 -15.20 -0.83 -14.02
C TRP A 19 -13.92 -0.46 -13.24
N GLY A 20 -12.87 -1.29 -13.34
CA GLY A 20 -11.59 -1.03 -12.68
C GLY A 20 -10.89 0.21 -13.23
N TRP A 21 -11.07 0.51 -14.52
CA TRP A 21 -10.46 1.68 -15.14
C TRP A 21 -11.30 2.95 -14.99
N LEU A 22 -12.62 2.87 -15.12
CA LEU A 22 -13.48 4.05 -15.17
C LEU A 22 -13.97 4.53 -13.80
N VAL A 23 -14.04 3.66 -12.80
CA VAL A 23 -14.59 4.02 -11.47
C VAL A 23 -13.51 3.93 -10.40
N TRP A 24 -12.78 2.81 -10.38
CA TRP A 24 -11.82 2.56 -9.32
C TRP A 24 -10.57 3.45 -9.42
N LEU A 25 -9.99 3.63 -10.61
CA LEU A 25 -8.84 4.52 -10.81
C LEU A 25 -9.15 5.98 -10.44
N PRO A 26 -10.23 6.61 -10.93
CA PRO A 26 -10.60 7.96 -10.49
C PRO A 26 -10.84 8.04 -8.99
N GLY A 27 -11.46 7.02 -8.38
CA GLY A 27 -11.62 6.95 -6.93
C GLY A 27 -10.29 6.94 -6.17
N CYS A 28 -9.29 6.21 -6.67
CA CYS A 28 -7.94 6.20 -6.10
C CYS A 28 -7.22 7.56 -6.26
N VAL A 29 -7.41 8.24 -7.40
CA VAL A 29 -6.87 9.59 -7.61
C VAL A 29 -7.52 10.60 -6.67
N ALA A 30 -8.85 10.56 -6.54
CA ALA A 30 -9.59 11.40 -5.61
C ALA A 30 -9.15 11.16 -4.15
N LEU A 31 -8.91 9.91 -3.77
CA LEU A 31 -8.31 9.57 -2.49
C LEU A 31 -6.92 10.21 -2.35
N GLY A 32 -6.06 10.13 -3.37
CA GLY A 32 -4.76 10.80 -3.37
C GLY A 32 -4.87 12.32 -3.16
N LEU A 33 -5.82 12.99 -3.84
CA LEU A 33 -6.08 14.42 -3.65
C LEU A 33 -6.57 14.74 -2.23
N LEU A 34 -7.41 13.89 -1.65
CA LEU A 34 -7.87 14.04 -0.27
C LEU A 34 -6.68 13.96 0.71
N PHE A 35 -5.80 12.99 0.54
CA PHE A 35 -4.56 12.88 1.33
C PHE A 35 -3.64 14.08 1.12
N ALA A 36 -3.58 14.62 -0.10
CA ALA A 36 -2.80 15.82 -0.38
C ALA A 36 -3.29 17.02 0.43
N TRP A 37 -4.60 17.27 0.40
CA TRP A 37 -5.24 18.35 1.13
C TRP A 37 -5.04 18.21 2.65
N THR A 38 -5.38 17.03 3.21
CA THR A 38 -5.23 16.78 4.65
C THR A 38 -3.77 16.87 5.10
N SER A 39 -2.82 16.46 4.26
CA SER A 39 -1.40 16.58 4.59
C SER A 39 -0.96 18.04 4.74
N VAL A 40 -1.44 18.93 3.86
CA VAL A 40 -1.10 20.35 3.94
C VAL A 40 -1.66 20.96 5.23
N GLU A 41 -2.91 20.67 5.57
CA GLU A 41 -3.53 21.12 6.82
C GLU A 41 -2.74 20.65 8.06
N VAL A 42 -2.36 19.36 8.10
CA VAL A 42 -1.62 18.79 9.24
C VAL A 42 -0.18 19.32 9.32
N SER A 43 0.47 19.56 8.18
CA SER A 43 1.87 20.03 8.13
C SER A 43 2.07 21.38 8.82
N THR A 44 1.01 22.18 8.96
CA THR A 44 1.06 23.46 9.70
C THR A 44 1.30 23.27 11.20
N ARG A 45 0.98 22.10 11.75
CA ARG A 45 1.10 21.78 13.19
C ARG A 45 2.19 20.75 13.48
N PHE A 46 2.48 19.86 12.54
CA PHE A 46 3.40 18.74 12.74
C PHE A 46 4.06 18.35 11.42
N SER A 47 5.36 18.63 11.28
CA SER A 47 6.12 18.32 10.05
C SER A 47 7.54 17.81 10.34
N PRO A 48 7.69 16.72 11.12
CA PRO A 48 9.00 16.06 11.22
C PRO A 48 9.39 15.53 9.84
N LEU A 49 10.55 15.98 9.36
CA LEU A 49 11.11 15.47 8.11
C LEU A 49 11.23 13.94 8.21
N LEU A 50 10.99 13.24 7.10
CA LEU A 50 10.97 11.78 6.97
C LEU A 50 9.75 11.06 7.58
N VAL A 51 9.44 11.29 8.86
CA VAL A 51 8.37 10.53 9.54
C VAL A 51 7.01 10.84 8.93
N PHE A 52 6.73 12.12 8.65
CA PHE A 52 5.47 12.55 8.08
C PHE A 52 5.18 11.94 6.69
N PRO A 53 6.07 12.05 5.67
CA PRO A 53 5.81 11.46 4.36
C PRO A 53 5.73 9.91 4.41
N LEU A 54 6.51 9.25 5.27
CA LEU A 54 6.41 7.80 5.48
C LEU A 54 5.02 7.40 6.01
N MET A 55 4.50 8.13 7.00
CA MET A 55 3.16 7.90 7.55
C MET A 55 2.08 8.11 6.48
N VAL A 56 2.15 9.20 5.71
CA VAL A 56 1.23 9.45 4.59
C VAL A 56 1.24 8.28 3.60
N GLY A 57 2.42 7.81 3.22
CA GLY A 57 2.58 6.66 2.32
C GLY A 57 2.03 5.35 2.90
N LEU A 58 2.26 5.06 4.17
CA LEU A 58 1.72 3.88 4.85
C LEU A 58 0.18 3.89 4.86
N VAL A 59 -0.41 5.01 5.28
CA VAL A 59 -1.88 5.13 5.37
C VAL A 59 -2.50 5.08 3.97
N LEU A 60 -1.94 5.79 2.99
CA LEU A 60 -2.39 5.73 1.59
C LEU A 60 -2.34 4.30 1.05
N GLY A 61 -1.21 3.61 1.25
CA GLY A 61 -1.02 2.22 0.83
C GLY A 61 -2.05 1.28 1.47
N ALA A 62 -2.28 1.41 2.78
CA ALA A 62 -3.30 0.64 3.49
C ALA A 62 -4.71 0.92 2.94
N SER A 63 -5.06 2.19 2.68
CA SER A 63 -6.35 2.57 2.10
C SER A 63 -6.54 2.01 0.69
N LEU A 64 -5.52 2.10 -0.18
CA LEU A 64 -5.57 1.54 -1.54
C LEU A 64 -5.72 0.02 -1.53
N VAL A 65 -4.97 -0.67 -0.67
CA VAL A 65 -5.08 -2.12 -0.49
C VAL A 65 -6.49 -2.48 0.00
N SER A 66 -7.01 -1.76 0.99
CA SER A 66 -8.35 -1.99 1.54
C SER A 66 -9.42 -1.80 0.46
N LEU A 67 -9.31 -0.73 -0.33
CA LEU A 67 -10.21 -0.47 -1.44
C LEU A 67 -10.12 -1.55 -2.52
N ALA A 68 -8.92 -2.02 -2.86
CA ALA A 68 -8.73 -3.14 -3.79
C ALA A 68 -9.33 -4.46 -3.27
N ARG A 69 -9.34 -4.67 -1.94
CA ARG A 69 -10.02 -5.82 -1.32
C ARG A 69 -11.54 -5.69 -1.37
N ILE A 70 -12.08 -4.54 -0.98
CA ILE A 70 -13.52 -4.26 -0.94
C ILE A 70 -14.11 -4.34 -2.35
N CYS A 71 -13.49 -3.66 -3.31
CA CYS A 71 -13.93 -3.64 -4.71
C CYS A 71 -13.51 -4.87 -5.52
N GLN A 72 -12.84 -5.85 -4.89
CA GLN A 72 -12.36 -7.09 -5.53
C GLN A 72 -11.54 -6.85 -6.81
N VAL A 73 -10.63 -5.88 -6.78
CA VAL A 73 -9.76 -5.56 -7.93
C VAL A 73 -8.50 -6.42 -7.90
N GLY A 74 -8.49 -7.52 -8.64
CA GLY A 74 -7.36 -8.46 -8.70
C GLY A 74 -6.32 -8.19 -9.79
N HIS A 75 -6.59 -7.28 -10.73
CA HIS A 75 -5.69 -7.04 -11.86
C HIS A 75 -4.47 -6.21 -11.42
N ARG A 76 -3.32 -6.88 -11.31
CA ARG A 76 -2.08 -6.32 -10.74
C ARG A 76 -1.66 -5.00 -11.39
N ALA A 77 -1.70 -4.92 -12.73
CA ALA A 77 -1.28 -3.71 -13.42
C ALA A 77 -2.19 -2.52 -13.10
N THR A 78 -3.52 -2.73 -13.03
CA THR A 78 -4.45 -1.67 -12.63
C THR A 78 -4.16 -1.18 -11.21
N VAL A 79 -3.83 -2.09 -10.28
CA VAL A 79 -3.49 -1.72 -8.90
C VAL A 79 -2.19 -0.91 -8.82
N TRP A 80 -1.16 -1.30 -9.58
CA TRP A 80 0.08 -0.52 -9.66
C TRP A 80 -0.13 0.85 -10.32
N THR A 81 -0.92 0.92 -11.38
CA THR A 81 -1.28 2.19 -12.02
C THR A 81 -2.00 3.11 -11.05
N ALA A 82 -2.97 2.58 -10.26
CA ALA A 82 -3.65 3.36 -9.24
C ALA A 82 -2.69 3.90 -8.19
N LEU A 83 -1.78 3.05 -7.69
CA LEU A 83 -0.78 3.47 -6.72
C LEU A 83 0.04 4.66 -7.27
N LEU A 84 0.58 4.53 -8.47
CA LEU A 84 1.42 5.58 -9.08
C LEU A 84 0.63 6.87 -9.28
N LEU A 85 -0.61 6.78 -9.78
CA LEU A 85 -1.46 7.95 -9.98
C LEU A 85 -1.88 8.60 -8.66
N SER A 86 -2.22 7.82 -7.63
CA SER A 86 -2.54 8.33 -6.30
C SER A 86 -1.36 9.03 -5.65
N VAL A 87 -0.15 8.44 -5.73
CA VAL A 87 1.06 9.06 -5.19
C VAL A 87 1.39 10.35 -5.94
N ALA A 88 1.30 10.35 -7.27
CA ALA A 88 1.48 11.56 -8.07
C ALA A 88 0.44 12.64 -7.69
N ALA A 89 -0.83 12.26 -7.49
CA ALA A 89 -1.87 13.16 -7.03
C ALA A 89 -1.60 13.72 -5.63
N VAL A 90 -1.03 12.92 -4.71
CA VAL A 90 -0.60 13.40 -3.39
C VAL A 90 0.51 14.44 -3.53
N VAL A 91 1.59 14.12 -4.23
CA VAL A 91 2.77 15.00 -4.35
C VAL A 91 2.42 16.30 -5.08
N ILE A 92 1.78 16.21 -6.25
CA ILE A 92 1.36 17.38 -7.02
C ILE A 92 0.29 18.17 -6.26
N GLY A 93 -0.65 17.46 -5.62
CA GLY A 93 -1.71 18.07 -4.84
C GLY A 93 -1.17 18.85 -3.65
N GLN A 94 -0.18 18.34 -2.93
CA GLN A 94 0.45 19.04 -1.80
C GLN A 94 1.05 20.37 -2.28
N HIS A 95 1.82 20.36 -3.37
CA HIS A 95 2.36 21.58 -3.95
C HIS A 95 1.28 22.55 -4.43
N TRP A 96 0.22 22.04 -5.04
CA TRP A 96 -0.91 22.85 -5.49
C TRP A 96 -1.66 23.51 -4.33
N PHE A 97 -1.99 22.75 -3.29
CA PHE A 97 -2.69 23.28 -2.11
C PHE A 97 -1.82 24.26 -1.33
N SER A 98 -0.52 23.99 -1.16
CA SER A 98 0.41 24.96 -0.55
C SER A 98 0.53 26.25 -1.38
N TYR A 99 0.58 26.15 -2.71
CA TYR A 99 0.52 27.31 -3.60
C TYR A 99 -0.77 28.11 -3.43
N ARG A 100 -1.93 27.43 -3.40
CA ARG A 100 -3.24 28.05 -3.20
C ARG A 100 -3.32 28.77 -1.85
N ALA A 101 -2.83 28.14 -0.77
CA ALA A 101 -2.77 28.76 0.55
C ALA A 101 -1.87 30.00 0.55
N ALA A 102 -0.66 29.90 -0.02
CA ALA A 102 0.27 31.02 -0.11
C ALA A 102 -0.29 32.21 -0.93
N ARG A 103 -1.05 31.92 -1.99
CA ARG A 103 -1.74 32.96 -2.76
C ARG A 103 -2.81 33.68 -1.95
N VAL A 104 -3.66 32.94 -1.24
CA VAL A 104 -4.71 33.53 -0.40
C VAL A 104 -4.09 34.41 0.68
N MET A 105 -2.99 33.95 1.31
CA MET A 105 -2.26 34.77 2.29
C MET A 105 -1.67 36.03 1.67
N ALA A 106 -1.02 35.94 0.51
CA ALA A 106 -0.45 37.12 -0.16
C ALA A 106 -1.52 38.14 -0.58
N GLU A 107 -2.70 37.68 -1.00
CA GLU A 107 -3.84 38.55 -1.32
C GLU A 107 -4.37 39.26 -0.05
N GLN A 108 -4.39 38.57 1.09
CA GLN A 108 -4.75 39.18 2.38
C GLN A 108 -3.70 40.19 2.86
N ASP A 109 -2.41 39.87 2.74
CA ASP A 109 -1.30 40.75 3.11
C ASP A 109 -1.30 42.02 2.25
N LEU A 110 -1.65 41.91 0.96
CA LEU A 110 -1.78 43.07 0.08
C LEU A 110 -2.90 44.00 0.53
N LEU A 111 -4.07 43.46 0.92
CA LEU A 111 -5.17 44.27 1.45
C LEU A 111 -4.79 44.97 2.76
N GLN A 112 -4.02 44.29 3.63
CA GLN A 112 -3.51 44.89 4.86
C GLN A 112 -2.48 45.98 4.57
N TYR A 113 -1.56 45.74 3.64
CA TYR A 113 -0.58 46.71 3.18
C TYR A 113 -1.25 47.96 2.61
N GLN A 114 -2.27 47.81 1.76
CA GLN A 114 -3.02 48.94 1.20
C GLN A 114 -3.70 49.78 2.29
N LYS A 115 -4.29 49.15 3.31
CA LYS A 115 -4.87 49.87 4.47
C LYS A 115 -3.79 50.60 5.28
N ALA A 116 -2.64 49.95 5.52
CA ALA A 116 -1.53 50.55 6.24
C ALA A 116 -0.91 51.71 5.48
N GLN A 117 -0.78 51.59 4.15
CA GLN A 117 -0.29 52.65 3.27
C GLN A 117 -1.24 53.86 3.26
N GLN A 118 -2.56 53.64 3.26
CA GLN A 118 -3.54 54.72 3.38
C GLN A 118 -3.46 55.45 4.73
N ALA A 119 -3.15 54.73 5.82
CA ALA A 119 -3.10 55.30 7.16
C ALA A 119 -1.74 55.92 7.54
N PHE A 120 -0.63 55.40 7.00
CA PHE A 120 0.73 55.69 7.47
C PHE A 120 1.74 55.88 6.32
N GLY A 121 1.30 56.48 5.20
CA GLY A 121 1.94 56.47 3.87
C GLY A 121 3.48 56.53 3.78
N GLU A 122 4.19 57.28 4.61
CA GLU A 122 5.66 57.36 4.60
C GLU A 122 6.37 56.23 5.38
N LEU A 123 5.70 55.60 6.34
CA LEU A 123 6.27 54.57 7.23
C LEU A 123 6.25 53.16 6.64
N VAL A 124 5.44 52.93 5.60
CA VAL A 124 5.18 51.60 5.01
C VAL A 124 5.96 51.38 3.69
N ALA A 125 6.92 52.27 3.38
CA ALA A 125 7.75 52.16 2.19
C ALA A 125 8.64 50.90 2.23
N GLY A 126 8.19 49.80 1.62
CA GLY A 126 8.90 48.52 1.60
C GLY A 126 8.15 47.43 0.83
N ARG A 127 8.87 46.38 0.41
CA ARG A 127 8.46 45.32 -0.56
C ARG A 127 6.96 45.00 -0.56
N LEU A 128 6.32 45.28 -1.69
CA LEU A 128 4.97 44.84 -1.99
C LEU A 128 4.87 43.30 -1.87
N PRO A 129 3.96 42.74 -1.06
CA PRO A 129 3.72 41.31 -1.04
C PRO A 129 3.14 40.88 -2.40
N ALA A 130 3.99 40.37 -3.28
CA ALA A 130 3.58 39.93 -4.61
C ALA A 130 3.16 38.46 -4.58
N ALA A 131 1.86 38.20 -4.75
CA ALA A 131 1.34 36.84 -4.90
C ALA A 131 2.04 36.13 -6.08
N PRO A 132 2.39 34.83 -5.94
CA PRO A 132 2.92 34.07 -7.07
C PRO A 132 1.84 33.91 -8.14
N SER A 133 2.19 34.14 -9.40
CA SER A 133 1.25 34.07 -10.53
C SER A 133 0.90 32.63 -10.90
N SER A 134 1.80 31.68 -10.62
CA SER A 134 1.66 30.27 -10.95
C SER A 134 2.31 29.35 -9.90
N MET A 135 1.91 28.08 -9.88
CA MET A 135 2.51 27.06 -9.02
C MET A 135 4.01 26.88 -9.31
N ARG A 136 4.41 26.93 -10.60
CA ARG A 136 5.83 26.83 -10.98
C ARG A 136 6.63 27.98 -10.39
N GLU A 137 6.13 29.21 -10.51
CA GLU A 137 6.78 30.38 -9.93
C GLU A 137 6.85 30.31 -8.40
N TYR A 138 5.79 29.81 -7.76
CA TYR A 138 5.80 29.57 -6.32
C TYR A 138 6.90 28.58 -5.91
N LEU A 139 7.04 27.46 -6.62
CA LEU A 139 8.07 26.46 -6.33
C LEU A 139 9.48 26.97 -6.62
N THR A 140 9.69 27.73 -7.71
CA THR A 140 11.01 28.32 -7.97
C THR A 140 11.37 29.33 -6.87
N ARG A 141 10.44 30.20 -6.47
CA ARG A 141 10.66 31.14 -5.36
C ARG A 141 10.98 30.39 -4.05
N GLN A 142 10.25 29.32 -3.74
CA GLN A 142 10.52 28.46 -2.57
C GLN A 142 11.91 27.83 -2.62
N ALA A 143 12.32 27.31 -3.79
CA ALA A 143 13.64 26.74 -3.98
C ALA A 143 14.75 27.80 -3.80
N ASP A 144 14.55 29.01 -4.34
CA ASP A 144 15.55 30.09 -4.28
C ASP A 144 15.70 30.67 -2.87
N HIS A 145 14.59 30.95 -2.18
CA HIS A 145 14.60 31.47 -0.80
C HIS A 145 15.06 30.39 0.20
N GLY A 146 14.79 29.14 -0.14
CA GLY A 146 15.18 27.98 0.62
C GLY A 146 14.03 27.42 1.44
N ARG A 147 13.87 26.10 1.36
CA ARG A 147 12.92 25.34 2.18
C ARG A 147 13.59 24.97 3.49
N ARG A 148 12.94 25.30 4.60
CA ARG A 148 13.36 24.82 5.93
C ARG A 148 12.95 23.35 6.09
N LEU A 149 13.91 22.52 6.45
CA LEU A 149 13.78 21.10 6.72
C LEU A 149 14.08 20.89 8.21
N GLU A 150 13.07 20.47 8.97
CA GLU A 150 13.23 20.17 10.39
C GLU A 150 13.54 18.69 10.56
N THR A 151 14.81 18.39 10.82
CA THR A 151 15.27 17.02 11.09
C THR A 151 15.40 16.78 12.59
N THR A 152 15.47 15.51 12.99
CA THR A 152 15.84 15.11 14.35
C THR A 152 17.23 15.61 14.77
N PHE A 153 18.09 15.97 13.82
CA PHE A 153 19.45 16.46 14.06
C PHE A 153 19.59 18.00 13.94
N GLY A 154 18.47 18.72 13.80
CA GLY A 154 18.44 20.18 13.70
C GLY A 154 17.72 20.70 12.46
N SER A 155 17.61 22.03 12.34
CA SER A 155 16.98 22.69 11.20
C SER A 155 17.97 23.01 10.11
N TRP A 156 17.72 22.52 8.90
CA TRP A 156 18.53 22.78 7.70
C TRP A 156 17.72 23.59 6.69
N THR A 157 18.38 24.40 5.87
CA THR A 157 17.71 25.13 4.78
C THR A 157 18.23 24.64 3.44
N ALA A 158 17.39 23.94 2.70
CA ALA A 158 17.72 23.46 1.36
C ALA A 158 17.39 24.55 0.33
N ARG A 159 18.39 24.99 -0.45
CA ARG A 159 18.25 26.02 -1.50
C ARG A 159 18.57 25.47 -2.88
N GLY A 160 17.99 26.06 -3.92
CA GLY A 160 18.22 25.73 -5.31
C GLY A 160 18.02 24.23 -5.58
N PRO A 161 19.01 23.52 -6.19
CA PRO A 161 18.91 22.09 -6.48
C PRO A 161 18.60 21.21 -5.25
N ALA A 162 19.08 21.56 -4.06
CA ALA A 162 18.83 20.79 -2.85
C ALA A 162 17.34 20.82 -2.44
N ALA A 163 16.63 21.92 -2.71
CA ALA A 163 15.19 22.02 -2.46
C ALA A 163 14.41 21.05 -3.37
N TRP A 164 14.76 21.01 -4.66
CA TRP A 164 14.18 20.07 -5.62
C TRP A 164 14.42 18.61 -5.23
N LEU A 165 15.66 18.28 -4.84
CA LEU A 165 15.99 16.94 -4.34
C LEU A 165 15.19 16.58 -3.09
N SER A 166 14.95 17.53 -2.19
CA SER A 166 14.14 17.28 -0.99
C SER A 166 12.68 16.91 -1.34
N TRP A 167 12.08 17.56 -2.34
CA TRP A 167 10.73 17.22 -2.79
C TRP A 167 10.65 15.86 -3.47
N VAL A 168 11.66 15.52 -4.28
CA VAL A 168 11.76 14.18 -4.87
C VAL A 168 11.89 13.12 -3.78
N LEU A 169 12.71 13.39 -2.76
CA LEU A 169 12.87 12.48 -1.62
C LEU A 169 11.56 12.32 -0.84
N ASP A 170 10.81 13.40 -0.58
CA ASP A 170 9.50 13.32 0.05
C ASP A 170 8.54 12.43 -0.75
N GLY A 171 8.51 12.59 -2.08
CA GLY A 171 7.71 11.74 -2.97
C GLY A 171 8.11 10.27 -2.92
N LEU A 172 9.42 9.96 -2.86
CA LEU A 172 9.93 8.60 -2.70
C LEU A 172 9.56 8.00 -1.34
N LEU A 173 9.62 8.80 -0.28
CA LEU A 173 9.24 8.39 1.07
C LEU A 173 7.74 8.11 1.20
N ILE A 174 6.89 8.72 0.37
CA ILE A 174 5.48 8.35 0.25
C ILE A 174 5.34 7.05 -0.57
N LEU A 175 6.03 6.97 -1.71
CA LEU A 175 5.91 5.85 -2.66
C LEU A 175 6.37 4.52 -2.07
N LEU A 176 7.54 4.49 -1.42
CA LEU A 176 8.18 3.26 -0.92
C LEU A 176 7.27 2.45 0.03
N PRO A 177 6.78 3.00 1.16
CA PRO A 177 5.91 2.25 2.06
C PRO A 177 4.59 1.83 1.39
N ALA A 178 4.01 2.69 0.55
CA ALA A 178 2.77 2.39 -0.17
C ALA A 178 2.96 1.24 -1.18
N ALA A 179 4.11 1.21 -1.87
CA ALA A 179 4.50 0.15 -2.79
C ALA A 179 4.77 -1.16 -2.05
N VAL A 180 5.46 -1.14 -0.90
CA VAL A 180 5.69 -2.33 -0.07
C VAL A 180 4.36 -2.94 0.38
N MET A 181 3.43 -2.13 0.89
CA MET A 181 2.10 -2.58 1.31
C MET A 181 1.31 -3.19 0.14
N THR A 182 1.32 -2.51 -1.00
CA THR A 182 0.63 -2.97 -2.21
C THR A 182 1.23 -4.29 -2.72
N TRP A 183 2.55 -4.38 -2.80
CA TRP A 183 3.26 -5.60 -3.19
C TRP A 183 2.93 -6.77 -2.27
N MET A 184 2.98 -6.57 -0.95
CA MET A 184 2.62 -7.60 0.04
C MET A 184 1.15 -8.03 -0.12
N ALA A 185 0.24 -7.11 -0.38
CA ALA A 185 -1.16 -7.43 -0.61
C ALA A 185 -1.36 -8.25 -1.90
N LEU A 186 -0.70 -7.88 -2.99
CA LEU A 186 -0.82 -8.53 -4.31
C LEU A 186 -0.21 -9.93 -4.36
N ARG A 187 0.58 -10.33 -3.35
CA ARG A 187 1.07 -11.72 -3.20
C ARG A 187 -0.07 -12.71 -2.94
N ARG A 188 -1.20 -12.27 -2.39
CA ARG A 188 -2.35 -13.16 -2.20
C ARG A 188 -2.96 -13.53 -3.56
N PRO A 189 -3.31 -14.80 -3.79
CA PRO A 189 -3.94 -15.19 -5.04
C PRO A 189 -5.33 -14.55 -5.17
N PHE A 190 -5.74 -14.33 -6.41
CA PHE A 190 -7.05 -13.80 -6.78
C PHE A 190 -7.72 -14.78 -7.74
N CYS A 191 -8.96 -15.15 -7.47
CA CYS A 191 -9.70 -16.06 -8.33
C CYS A 191 -10.30 -15.31 -9.52
N GLY A 192 -9.92 -15.69 -10.74
CA GLY A 192 -10.44 -15.07 -11.96
C GLY A 192 -11.90 -15.40 -12.27
N GLN A 193 -12.43 -16.52 -11.76
CA GLN A 193 -13.79 -16.98 -12.04
C GLN A 193 -14.84 -16.23 -11.21
N CYS A 194 -14.80 -16.36 -9.88
CA CYS A 194 -15.71 -15.63 -8.97
C CYS A 194 -15.19 -14.26 -8.56
N ARG A 195 -14.11 -13.76 -9.19
CA ARG A 195 -13.52 -12.42 -8.96
C ARG A 195 -13.38 -12.09 -7.48
N SER A 196 -12.76 -13.00 -6.73
CA SER A 196 -12.59 -12.80 -5.30
C SER A 196 -11.19 -13.14 -4.83
N TRP A 197 -10.73 -12.40 -3.84
CA TRP A 197 -9.47 -12.70 -3.16
C TRP A 197 -9.55 -14.03 -2.40
N TYR A 198 -8.43 -14.75 -2.36
CA TYR A 198 -8.29 -15.91 -1.49
C TYR A 198 -8.15 -15.48 -0.03
N ALA A 199 -8.84 -16.21 0.84
CA ALA A 199 -8.82 -16.03 2.28
C ALA A 199 -8.45 -17.34 2.97
N THR A 200 -7.96 -17.21 4.20
CA THR A 200 -7.74 -18.35 5.08
C THR A 200 -9.06 -18.79 5.65
N ARG A 201 -9.38 -20.06 5.50
CA ARG A 201 -10.60 -20.65 6.06
C ARG A 201 -10.33 -21.33 7.38
N ARG A 202 -9.21 -22.07 7.45
CA ARG A 202 -8.77 -22.77 8.64
C ARG A 202 -7.27 -22.64 8.78
N SER A 203 -6.80 -22.51 10.01
CA SER A 203 -5.38 -22.54 10.33
C SER A 203 -5.23 -22.95 11.78
N GLY A 204 -4.17 -23.68 12.09
CA GLY A 204 -3.90 -24.10 13.44
C GLY A 204 -2.55 -24.81 13.54
N PRO A 205 -2.13 -25.13 14.78
CA PRO A 205 -1.01 -26.03 15.00
C PRO A 205 -1.35 -27.44 14.48
N VAL A 206 -0.33 -28.23 14.19
CA VAL A 206 -0.46 -29.63 13.77
C VAL A 206 0.45 -30.48 14.65
N ASP A 207 -0.06 -31.59 15.18
CA ASP A 207 0.75 -32.59 15.88
C ASP A 207 1.49 -33.50 14.88
N ALA A 208 2.46 -34.26 15.37
CA ALA A 208 3.34 -35.05 14.50
C ALA A 208 2.58 -36.10 13.67
N GLU A 209 1.50 -36.68 14.21
CA GLU A 209 0.72 -37.70 13.51
C GLU A 209 -0.13 -37.08 12.39
N THR A 210 -0.83 -35.99 12.68
CA THR A 210 -1.59 -35.25 11.64
C THR A 210 -0.65 -34.70 10.56
N ALA A 211 0.55 -34.24 10.94
CA ALA A 211 1.56 -33.76 10.00
C ALA A 211 2.02 -34.86 9.03
N ARG A 212 2.27 -36.08 9.52
CA ARG A 212 2.60 -37.24 8.68
C ARG A 212 1.46 -37.55 7.70
N ARG A 213 0.24 -37.65 8.19
CA ARG A 213 -0.94 -37.93 7.35
C ARG A 213 -1.14 -36.88 6.26
N LEU A 214 -0.96 -35.60 6.59
CA LEU A 214 -1.05 -34.52 5.60
C LEU A 214 0.05 -34.63 4.54
N ILE A 215 1.27 -34.99 4.92
CA ILE A 215 2.38 -35.19 3.99
C ILE A 215 2.17 -36.41 3.09
N ASP A 216 1.61 -37.50 3.62
CA ASP A 216 1.26 -38.68 2.85
C ASP A 216 0.19 -38.34 1.80
N VAL A 217 -0.86 -37.60 2.17
CA VAL A 217 -1.91 -37.13 1.24
C VAL A 217 -1.35 -36.19 0.17
N LEU A 218 -0.34 -35.38 0.52
CA LEU A 218 0.33 -34.47 -0.41
C LEU A 218 1.42 -35.16 -1.25
N GLU A 219 1.72 -36.44 -1.00
CA GLU A 219 2.83 -37.18 -1.60
C GLU A 219 4.18 -36.47 -1.41
N TRP A 220 4.36 -35.79 -0.27
CA TRP A 220 5.60 -35.11 0.08
C TRP A 220 6.61 -36.07 0.72
N PRO A 221 7.93 -35.79 0.66
CA PRO A 221 8.92 -36.63 1.33
C PRO A 221 8.67 -36.68 2.84
N ALA A 222 8.55 -37.89 3.40
CA ALA A 222 8.23 -38.14 4.81
C ALA A 222 9.20 -37.47 5.80
N GLU A 223 10.45 -37.26 5.40
CA GLU A 223 11.47 -36.53 6.15
C GLU A 223 11.04 -35.09 6.52
N ASN A 224 10.10 -34.50 5.78
CA ASN A 224 9.58 -33.17 6.06
C ASN A 224 8.54 -33.14 7.19
N ALA A 225 7.98 -34.30 7.58
CA ALA A 225 6.86 -34.34 8.54
C ALA A 225 7.25 -33.92 9.95
N ALA A 226 8.47 -34.27 10.37
CA ALA A 226 8.98 -33.87 11.67
C ALA A 226 9.14 -32.35 11.83
N GLY A 227 9.21 -31.60 10.71
CA GLY A 227 9.39 -30.15 10.70
C GLY A 227 8.10 -29.35 10.70
N VAL A 228 6.97 -29.94 10.30
CA VAL A 228 5.67 -29.24 10.16
C VAL A 228 5.10 -28.93 11.53
N THR A 229 4.71 -27.68 11.74
CA THR A 229 4.14 -27.23 13.03
C THR A 229 2.81 -26.54 12.90
N HIS A 230 2.49 -25.99 11.73
CA HIS A 230 1.26 -25.26 11.47
C HIS A 230 0.75 -25.55 10.07
N PHE A 231 -0.57 -25.57 9.93
CA PHE A 231 -1.23 -25.62 8.63
C PHE A 231 -2.06 -24.37 8.39
N ARG A 232 -2.30 -24.08 7.11
CA ARG A 232 -3.19 -23.02 6.67
C ARG A 232 -3.92 -23.46 5.41
N LEU A 233 -5.23 -23.60 5.52
CA LEU A 233 -6.12 -23.89 4.41
C LEU A 233 -6.66 -22.57 3.83
N ILE A 234 -6.40 -22.34 2.54
CA ILE A 234 -6.83 -21.15 1.81
C ILE A 234 -7.82 -21.51 0.70
N SER A 235 -8.88 -20.72 0.57
CA SER A 235 -9.83 -20.87 -0.55
C SER A 235 -10.35 -19.50 -0.97
N CYS A 236 -10.88 -19.39 -2.19
CA CYS A 236 -11.49 -18.14 -2.62
C CYS A 236 -12.79 -17.86 -1.86
N ASN A 237 -13.14 -16.58 -1.70
CA ASN A 237 -14.34 -16.21 -0.97
C ASN A 237 -15.63 -16.75 -1.61
N GLY A 238 -15.68 -16.83 -2.95
CA GLY A 238 -16.83 -17.37 -3.69
C GLY A 238 -16.88 -18.89 -3.83
N GLY A 239 -15.99 -19.65 -3.18
CA GLY A 239 -15.99 -21.13 -3.20
C GLY A 239 -15.69 -21.81 -4.54
N CYS A 240 -15.48 -21.04 -5.62
CA CYS A 240 -15.34 -21.54 -6.98
C CYS A 240 -13.92 -22.02 -7.37
N GLY A 241 -12.89 -21.61 -6.64
CA GLY A 241 -11.48 -21.86 -6.93
C GLY A 241 -10.90 -23.01 -6.11
N THR A 242 -9.83 -23.62 -6.63
CA THR A 242 -9.11 -24.72 -5.97
C THR A 242 -8.66 -24.33 -4.57
N THR A 243 -8.79 -25.24 -3.61
CA THR A 243 -8.32 -24.99 -2.24
C THR A 243 -6.81 -25.19 -2.17
N GLY A 244 -6.10 -24.27 -1.53
CA GLY A 244 -4.67 -24.39 -1.26
C GLY A 244 -4.42 -24.82 0.19
N LEU A 245 -3.43 -25.67 0.40
CA LEU A 245 -2.89 -26.01 1.72
C LEU A 245 -1.45 -25.51 1.81
N ALA A 246 -1.17 -24.71 2.83
CA ALA A 246 0.18 -24.29 3.18
C ALA A 246 0.59 -24.95 4.49
N LEU A 247 1.76 -25.57 4.51
CA LEU A 247 2.36 -26.15 5.71
C LEU A 247 3.57 -25.30 6.11
N SER A 248 3.63 -24.89 7.36
CA SER A 248 4.73 -24.10 7.92
C SER A 248 5.61 -24.98 8.79
N CYS A 249 6.91 -24.98 8.49
CA CYS A 249 7.91 -25.75 9.22
C CYS A 249 8.82 -24.88 10.09
N LYS A 250 9.33 -25.43 11.20
CA LYS A 250 10.43 -24.82 11.95
C LYS A 250 11.78 -25.31 11.42
N GLY A 251 12.77 -24.41 11.30
CA GLY A 251 14.15 -24.76 10.94
C GLY A 251 14.44 -24.89 9.44
N ARG A 252 15.59 -25.50 9.07
CA ARG A 252 16.10 -25.60 7.69
C ARG A 252 15.14 -26.28 6.69
N ALA A 253 14.18 -27.08 7.16
CA ALA A 253 13.15 -27.72 6.34
C ALA A 253 12.21 -26.70 5.64
N ALA A 254 12.12 -25.46 6.14
CA ALA A 254 11.31 -24.41 5.54
C ALA A 254 11.77 -23.99 4.12
N ALA A 255 13.00 -24.32 3.71
CA ALA A 255 13.56 -23.89 2.43
C ALA A 255 13.07 -24.71 1.22
N ASN A 256 12.57 -25.95 1.43
CA ASN A 256 12.33 -26.92 0.36
C ASN A 256 10.86 -27.24 0.11
N LEU A 257 9.94 -26.74 0.92
CA LEU A 257 8.50 -27.01 0.76
C LEU A 257 7.85 -25.86 -0.02
N PRO A 258 7.01 -26.15 -1.03
CA PRO A 258 6.32 -25.09 -1.74
C PRO A 258 5.38 -24.38 -0.75
N ALA A 259 5.39 -23.04 -0.81
CA ALA A 259 4.69 -22.20 0.16
C ALA A 259 3.17 -22.45 0.21
N VAL A 260 2.58 -23.03 -0.85
CA VAL A 260 1.18 -23.46 -0.95
C VAL A 260 1.10 -24.61 -1.97
N THR A 261 0.49 -25.74 -1.61
CA THR A 261 0.06 -26.79 -2.54
C THR A 261 -1.41 -26.60 -2.90
N TRP A 262 -1.75 -26.58 -4.18
CA TRP A 262 -3.14 -26.52 -4.63
C TRP A 262 -3.72 -27.92 -4.75
N LEU A 263 -4.90 -28.11 -4.18
CA LEU A 263 -5.57 -29.40 -4.06
C LEU A 263 -6.65 -29.53 -5.13
N ASP A 264 -6.72 -30.70 -5.76
CA ASP A 264 -7.91 -31.16 -6.48
C ASP A 264 -9.02 -31.56 -5.47
N ASP A 265 -10.20 -31.90 -5.97
CA ASP A 265 -11.36 -32.19 -5.11
C ASP A 265 -11.17 -33.46 -4.25
N GLN A 266 -10.45 -34.46 -4.76
CA GLN A 266 -10.17 -35.70 -4.03
C GLN A 266 -9.21 -35.43 -2.88
N ARG A 267 -8.05 -34.81 -3.16
CA ARG A 267 -7.04 -34.43 -2.17
C ARG A 267 -7.61 -33.43 -1.16
N ARG A 268 -8.46 -32.49 -1.61
CA ARG A 268 -9.16 -31.56 -0.71
C ARG A 268 -10.00 -32.32 0.32
N SER A 269 -10.77 -33.31 -0.12
CA SER A 269 -11.64 -34.09 0.76
C SER A 269 -10.83 -34.91 1.76
N GLN A 270 -9.72 -35.51 1.32
CA GLN A 270 -8.79 -36.23 2.20
C GLN A 270 -8.13 -35.31 3.24
N VAL A 271 -7.63 -34.14 2.82
CA VAL A 271 -7.04 -33.15 3.73
C VAL A 271 -8.06 -32.68 4.76
N VAL A 272 -9.29 -32.35 4.34
CA VAL A 272 -10.33 -31.93 5.29
C VAL A 272 -10.66 -33.04 6.28
N ALA A 273 -10.77 -34.30 5.83
CA ALA A 273 -11.02 -35.43 6.72
C ALA A 273 -9.89 -35.64 7.76
N VAL A 274 -8.63 -35.51 7.35
CA VAL A 274 -7.48 -35.57 8.27
C VAL A 274 -7.54 -34.45 9.31
N LEU A 275 -7.86 -33.23 8.88
CA LEU A 275 -7.96 -32.07 9.77
C LEU A 275 -9.15 -32.18 10.73
N ASP A 276 -10.32 -32.62 10.25
CA ASP A 276 -11.52 -32.80 11.07
C ASP A 276 -11.31 -33.87 12.16
N GLY A 277 -10.65 -34.98 11.80
CA GLY A 277 -10.30 -36.04 12.75
C GLY A 277 -9.31 -35.59 13.83
N ALA A 278 -8.39 -34.68 13.50
CA ALA A 278 -7.44 -34.12 14.47
C ALA A 278 -8.13 -33.20 15.50
N THR A 279 -9.12 -32.41 15.07
CA THR A 279 -9.94 -31.59 15.97
C THR A 279 -10.80 -32.43 16.92
N ALA A 280 -11.40 -33.51 16.43
CA ALA A 280 -12.21 -34.41 17.26
C ALA A 280 -11.38 -35.15 18.34
N ALA A 281 -10.10 -35.38 18.09
CA ALA A 281 -9.18 -35.98 19.06
C ALA A 281 -8.70 -35.00 20.17
N HIS A 282 -8.98 -33.71 20.03
CA HIS A 282 -8.57 -32.65 20.98
C HIS A 282 -9.75 -32.03 21.75
N GLU A 283 -10.99 -32.47 21.51
CA GLU A 283 -12.13 -32.16 22.38
C GLU A 283 -12.20 -33.20 23.51
N PRO A 284 -12.13 -32.80 24.80
CA PRO A 284 -12.19 -33.71 25.95
C PRO A 284 -13.56 -34.36 26.16
#